data_AF-A0A1Q3RUI8-F1
#
_entry.id   AF-A0A1Q3RUI8-F1
#
_cell.length_a   1.000
_cell.length_b   1.000
_cell.length_c   1.000
_cell.angle_alpha   90.00
_cell.angle_beta   90.00
_cell.angle_gamma   90.00
#
_symmetry.space_group_name_H-M   'P 1'
#
loop_
_entity.id
_entity.type
_entity.pdbx_description
1 polymer ?
#
loop_
_entity_poly.entity_id
_entity_poly.type
_entity_poly.pdbx_seq_one_letter_code
_entity_poly.pdbx_strand_id
1 'polypeptide(L)'
;MARSKPIGLRQVAQPEDLSKIIVSFPKPADVLAEPEHFEQQILLPQYSIPGHFIKPEFTGLVFHFIVTPVFLDYADFRLTADNKYEIVSYSETPISDFDEKFLKWCADEMEDNFYGYKEEPIYFEVDKSVKSESIYMGGEPIWDQTTYEKDNVRKTDYSLDIFKDENGEVMEYIATLYDDEVYGSYNLYYSPKTRLLRQFHQST
;
A
#
# COMPACT_ATOMS: atom_id res chain seq x y z
N MET A 1 0.10 -19.84 8.62
CA MET A 1 0.33 -18.46 8.18
C MET A 1 1.38 -18.48 7.08
N ALA A 2 1.08 -17.88 5.93
CA ALA A 2 2.10 -17.69 4.91
C ALA A 2 3.11 -16.68 5.46
N ARG A 3 4.39 -17.05 5.57
CA ARG A 3 5.45 -16.05 5.81
C ARG A 3 5.53 -15.15 4.59
N SER A 4 5.85 -13.87 4.78
CA SER A 4 6.22 -12.99 3.68
C SER A 4 7.29 -13.69 2.83
N LYS A 5 7.13 -13.61 1.50
CA LYS A 5 8.03 -14.29 0.58
C LYS A 5 8.82 -13.24 -0.18
N PRO A 6 10.17 -13.33 -0.18
CA PRO A 6 10.95 -12.53 -1.10
C PRO A 6 10.59 -12.94 -2.52
N ILE A 7 10.32 -11.95 -3.36
CA ILE A 7 10.16 -12.10 -4.79
C ILE A 7 11.35 -11.41 -5.44
N GLY A 8 12.19 -12.20 -6.12
CA GLY A 8 13.32 -11.66 -6.86
C GLY A 8 12.85 -10.77 -7.99
N LEU A 9 13.50 -9.62 -8.14
CA LEU A 9 13.17 -8.65 -9.18
C LEU A 9 14.31 -8.51 -10.18
N ARG A 10 13.95 -8.40 -11.45
CA ARG A 10 14.88 -8.06 -12.52
C ARG A 10 14.44 -6.77 -13.18
N GLN A 11 15.26 -5.74 -13.08
CA GLN A 11 15.00 -4.46 -13.74
C GLN A 11 14.95 -4.61 -15.26
N VAL A 12 14.03 -3.90 -15.90
CA VAL A 12 13.88 -3.81 -17.36
C VAL A 12 13.76 -2.35 -17.80
N ALA A 13 14.26 -2.03 -18.99
CA ALA A 13 14.32 -0.65 -19.47
C ALA A 13 12.97 -0.15 -20.03
N GLN A 14 12.28 -0.99 -20.79
CA GLN A 14 10.99 -0.67 -21.40
C GLN A 14 10.14 -1.95 -21.52
N PRO A 15 9.09 -2.09 -20.71
CA PRO A 15 8.22 -3.24 -20.82
C PRO A 15 7.30 -3.15 -22.04
N GLU A 16 7.10 -4.28 -22.72
CA GLU A 16 6.12 -4.41 -23.81
C GLU A 16 4.68 -4.52 -23.27
N ASP A 17 4.51 -5.02 -22.05
CA ASP A 17 3.21 -5.30 -21.42
C ASP A 17 3.21 -4.88 -19.95
N LEU A 18 2.65 -3.71 -19.66
CA LEU A 18 2.55 -3.16 -18.30
C LEU A 18 1.73 -4.02 -17.35
N SER A 19 0.84 -4.90 -17.86
CA SER A 19 0.03 -5.76 -17.00
C SER A 19 0.85 -6.84 -16.27
N LYS A 20 2.11 -7.05 -16.68
CA LYS A 20 3.04 -8.06 -16.14
C LYS A 20 4.25 -7.46 -15.42
N ILE A 21 4.17 -6.19 -15.06
CA ILE A 21 5.33 -5.42 -14.60
C ILE A 21 5.02 -4.78 -13.26
N ILE A 22 5.98 -4.89 -12.35
CA ILE A 22 5.98 -4.11 -11.11
C ILE A 22 6.65 -2.77 -11.42
N VAL A 23 6.02 -1.68 -11.03
CA VAL A 23 6.54 -0.32 -11.24
C VAL A 23 6.93 0.27 -9.90
N SER A 24 8.20 0.65 -9.75
CA SER A 24 8.68 1.48 -8.64
C SER A 24 8.69 2.95 -9.07
N PHE A 25 8.39 3.86 -8.14
CA PHE A 25 8.24 5.29 -8.37
C PHE A 25 7.31 5.60 -9.58
N PRO A 26 6.09 5.02 -9.61
CA PRO A 26 5.15 5.30 -10.69
C PRO A 26 4.77 6.78 -10.71
N LYS A 27 4.43 7.30 -11.90
CA LYS A 27 4.01 8.70 -12.03
C LYS A 27 2.70 8.91 -11.28
N PRO A 28 2.54 10.00 -10.50
CA PRO A 28 1.32 10.24 -9.72
C PRO A 28 0.03 10.18 -10.54
N ALA A 29 0.05 10.70 -11.77
CA ALA A 29 -1.11 10.70 -12.66
C ALA A 29 -1.59 9.29 -13.10
N ASP A 30 -0.71 8.28 -13.03
CA ASP A 30 -1.03 6.90 -13.37
C ASP A 30 -1.59 6.12 -12.17
N VAL A 31 -1.41 6.64 -10.96
CA VAL A 31 -1.78 5.98 -9.70
C VAL A 31 -2.95 6.66 -9.00
N LEU A 32 -2.99 7.99 -9.00
CA LEU A 32 -3.91 8.78 -8.20
C LEU A 32 -5.01 9.34 -9.09
N ALA A 33 -6.24 9.29 -8.59
CA ALA A 33 -7.35 10.01 -9.20
C ALA A 33 -7.14 11.54 -9.12
N GLU A 34 -6.51 11.99 -8.04
CA GLU A 34 -6.23 13.39 -7.73
C GLU A 34 -4.72 13.58 -7.45
N PRO A 35 -3.90 13.87 -8.49
CA PRO A 35 -2.45 14.00 -8.34
C PRO A 35 -2.01 15.17 -7.46
N GLU A 36 -2.87 16.16 -7.20
CA GLU A 36 -2.55 17.33 -6.38
C GLU A 36 -2.08 16.93 -4.97
N HIS A 37 -2.57 15.83 -4.41
CA HIS A 37 -2.13 15.35 -3.09
C HIS A 37 -0.65 14.93 -3.05
N PHE A 38 -0.10 14.49 -4.19
CA PHE A 38 1.34 14.28 -4.31
C PHE A 38 2.09 15.63 -4.34
N GLU A 39 1.57 16.62 -5.06
CA GLU A 39 2.17 17.96 -5.14
C GLU A 39 2.16 18.68 -3.78
N GLN A 40 1.11 18.43 -2.98
CA GLN A 40 0.97 18.87 -1.59
C GLN A 40 1.89 18.10 -0.63
N GLN A 41 2.62 17.10 -1.11
CA GLN A 41 3.55 16.26 -0.35
C GLN A 41 2.93 15.47 0.81
N ILE A 42 1.64 15.17 0.75
CA ILE A 42 0.95 14.44 1.83
C ILE A 42 0.85 12.93 1.58
N LEU A 43 1.32 12.47 0.43
CA LEU A 43 1.43 11.06 0.06
C LEU A 43 2.44 10.84 -1.07
N LEU A 44 2.95 9.62 -1.19
CA LEU A 44 3.98 9.30 -2.18
C LEU A 44 3.77 7.88 -2.76
N PRO A 45 3.38 7.74 -4.03
CA PRO A 45 3.30 6.43 -4.68
C PRO A 45 4.68 5.76 -4.77
N GLN A 46 4.84 4.60 -4.15
CA GLN A 46 6.11 3.87 -4.17
C GLN A 46 6.09 2.71 -5.17
N TYR A 47 5.06 1.86 -5.09
CA TYR A 47 4.97 0.66 -5.92
C TYR A 47 3.59 0.49 -6.53
N SER A 48 3.56 0.05 -7.79
CA SER A 48 2.36 -0.49 -8.44
C SER A 48 2.58 -1.95 -8.77
N ILE A 49 1.69 -2.81 -8.27
CA ILE A 49 1.81 -4.26 -8.37
C ILE A 49 0.56 -4.82 -9.04
N PRO A 50 0.68 -5.44 -10.22
CA PRO A 50 -0.42 -6.16 -10.84
C PRO A 50 -1.00 -7.23 -9.92
N GLY A 51 -2.32 -7.24 -9.76
CA GLY A 51 -3.01 -8.10 -8.79
C GLY A 51 -2.77 -9.60 -9.00
N HIS A 52 -2.49 -10.02 -10.23
CA HIS A 52 -2.17 -11.42 -10.55
C HIS A 52 -0.86 -11.93 -9.90
N PHE A 53 0.05 -11.03 -9.49
CA PHE A 53 1.22 -11.39 -8.67
C PHE A 53 0.85 -11.69 -7.22
N ILE A 54 -0.30 -11.19 -6.76
CA ILE A 54 -0.79 -11.35 -5.39
C ILE A 54 -1.68 -12.61 -5.30
N LYS A 55 -2.80 -12.61 -6.05
CA LYS A 55 -3.71 -13.76 -6.17
C LYS A 55 -4.35 -13.80 -7.56
N PRO A 56 -4.65 -15.00 -8.10
CA PRO A 56 -5.30 -15.11 -9.41
C PRO A 56 -6.65 -14.37 -9.53
N GLU A 57 -7.43 -14.32 -8.45
CA GLU A 57 -8.74 -13.63 -8.42
C GLU A 57 -8.64 -12.11 -8.61
N PHE A 58 -7.47 -11.50 -8.39
CA PHE A 58 -7.25 -10.07 -8.62
C PHE A 58 -6.69 -9.74 -10.01
N THR A 59 -6.81 -10.68 -10.95
CA THR A 59 -6.44 -10.44 -12.35
C THR A 59 -7.23 -9.25 -12.90
N GLY A 60 -6.54 -8.27 -13.48
CA GLY A 60 -7.13 -7.05 -14.02
C GLY A 60 -7.13 -5.86 -13.05
N LEU A 61 -6.78 -6.07 -11.78
CA LEU A 61 -6.54 -5.01 -10.81
C LEU A 61 -5.05 -4.66 -10.74
N VAL A 62 -4.76 -3.43 -10.33
CA VAL A 62 -3.42 -3.00 -9.92
C VAL A 62 -3.54 -2.47 -8.50
N PHE A 63 -2.66 -2.96 -7.63
CA PHE A 63 -2.60 -2.49 -6.25
C PHE A 63 -1.39 -1.58 -6.09
N HIS A 64 -1.66 -0.38 -5.59
CA HIS A 64 -0.67 0.64 -5.31
C HIS A 64 -0.34 0.66 -3.83
N PHE A 65 0.95 0.70 -3.52
CA PHE A 65 1.46 0.99 -2.19
C PHE A 65 1.90 2.46 -2.19
N ILE A 66 1.24 3.23 -1.32
CA ILE A 66 1.42 4.67 -1.22
C ILE A 66 2.01 4.95 0.15
N VAL A 67 3.18 5.56 0.23
CA VAL A 67 3.73 6.03 1.51
C VAL A 67 2.84 7.17 2.00
N THR A 68 2.40 7.07 3.25
CA THR A 68 1.52 8.02 3.94
C THR A 68 2.15 8.42 5.28
N PRO A 69 1.73 9.54 5.89
CA PRO A 69 2.30 9.99 7.15
C PRO A 69 2.26 8.90 8.24
N VAL A 70 3.39 8.69 8.92
CA VAL A 70 3.59 7.57 9.86
C VAL A 70 2.77 7.68 11.14
N PHE A 71 2.23 8.85 11.45
CA PHE A 71 1.37 9.06 12.62
C PHE A 71 -0.06 8.54 12.40
N LEU A 72 -0.40 8.13 11.18
CA LEU A 72 -1.71 7.60 10.84
C LEU A 72 -1.78 6.10 11.15
N ASP A 73 -2.89 5.66 11.74
CA ASP A 73 -3.15 4.24 11.94
C ASP A 73 -3.37 3.53 10.59
N TYR A 74 -4.11 4.17 9.69
CA TYR A 74 -4.36 3.70 8.35
C TYR A 74 -4.73 4.83 7.40
N ALA A 75 -4.66 4.56 6.10
CA ALA A 75 -5.22 5.39 5.05
C ALA A 75 -6.22 4.59 4.23
N ASP A 76 -7.39 5.17 3.99
CA ASP A 76 -8.42 4.59 3.14
C ASP A 76 -8.40 5.22 1.76
N PHE A 77 -8.45 4.35 0.75
CA PHE A 77 -8.53 4.72 -0.65
C PHE A 77 -9.69 4.00 -1.31
N ARG A 78 -10.28 4.62 -2.32
CA ARG A 78 -11.24 3.99 -3.21
C ARG A 78 -10.54 3.62 -4.51
N LEU A 79 -10.63 2.35 -4.90
CA LEU A 79 -10.15 1.92 -6.21
C LEU A 79 -11.16 2.33 -7.29
N THR A 80 -10.76 3.26 -8.16
CA THR A 80 -11.56 3.68 -9.32
C THR A 80 -11.62 2.58 -10.40
N ALA A 81 -12.53 2.70 -11.36
CA ALA A 81 -12.70 1.72 -12.44
C ALA A 81 -11.46 1.55 -13.33
N ASP A 82 -10.63 2.59 -13.44
CA ASP A 82 -9.36 2.63 -14.17
C ASP A 82 -8.13 2.28 -13.30
N ASN A 83 -8.35 1.65 -12.15
CA ASN A 83 -7.32 1.23 -11.19
C ASN A 83 -6.50 2.37 -10.60
N LYS A 84 -7.10 3.54 -10.37
CA LYS A 84 -6.46 4.62 -9.59
C LYS A 84 -7.01 4.66 -8.17
N TYR A 85 -6.24 5.25 -7.27
CA TYR A 85 -6.64 5.44 -5.89
C TYR A 85 -7.15 6.88 -5.71
N GLU A 86 -8.37 6.99 -5.23
CA GLU A 86 -8.97 8.22 -4.71
C GLU A 86 -8.89 8.17 -3.19
N ILE A 87 -8.38 9.20 -2.52
CA ILE A 87 -8.26 9.18 -1.06
C ILE A 87 -9.64 9.36 -0.43
N VAL A 88 -9.96 8.55 0.56
CA VAL A 88 -11.24 8.63 1.30
C VAL A 88 -11.02 9.29 2.66
N SER A 89 -10.09 8.75 3.45
CA SER A 89 -9.79 9.24 4.80
C SER A 89 -8.38 8.87 5.24
N TYR A 90 -7.88 9.62 6.22
CA TYR A 90 -6.71 9.27 7.00
C TYR A 90 -7.14 8.98 8.44
N SER A 91 -6.94 7.74 8.88
CA SER A 91 -7.59 7.15 10.04
C SER A 91 -9.09 7.46 10.01
N GLU A 92 -9.61 8.11 11.07
CA GLU A 92 -11.02 8.47 11.21
C GLU A 92 -11.37 9.82 10.58
N THR A 93 -10.40 10.56 10.02
CA THR A 93 -10.62 11.90 9.45
C THR A 93 -10.91 11.80 7.94
N PRO A 94 -12.13 12.13 7.48
CA PRO A 94 -12.45 12.17 6.05
C PRO A 94 -11.68 13.26 5.34
N ILE A 95 -11.40 13.06 4.05
CA ILE A 95 -10.69 14.05 3.22
C ILE A 95 -11.41 15.40 3.17
N SER A 96 -12.75 15.41 3.24
CA SER A 96 -13.55 16.64 3.26
C SER A 96 -13.28 17.53 4.47
N ASP A 97 -12.70 16.96 5.51
CA ASP A 97 -12.47 17.59 6.80
C ASP A 97 -10.99 17.96 6.98
N PHE A 98 -10.16 17.77 5.95
CA PHE A 98 -8.76 18.19 5.97
C PHE A 98 -8.67 19.71 5.94
N ASP A 99 -8.24 20.28 7.06
CA ASP A 99 -7.91 21.70 7.13
C ASP A 99 -6.44 21.97 6.73
N GLU A 100 -6.11 23.24 6.47
CA GLU A 100 -4.75 23.63 6.08
C GLU A 100 -3.68 23.21 7.11
N LYS A 101 -4.06 23.15 8.40
CA LYS A 101 -3.14 22.78 9.47
C LYS A 101 -2.82 21.29 9.41
N PHE A 102 -3.83 20.45 9.18
CA PHE A 102 -3.68 19.01 9.03
C PHE A 102 -2.88 18.68 7.78
N LEU A 103 -3.21 19.29 6.64
CA LEU A 103 -2.45 19.13 5.39
C LEU A 103 -0.98 19.49 5.56
N LYS A 104 -0.71 20.61 6.25
CA LYS A 104 0.67 21.00 6.55
C LYS A 104 1.37 19.97 7.44
N TRP A 105 0.71 19.46 8.47
CA TRP A 105 1.31 18.44 9.33
C TRP A 105 1.62 17.16 8.56
N CYS A 106 0.70 16.70 7.69
CA CYS A 106 0.97 15.58 6.79
C CYS A 106 2.20 15.83 5.92
N ALA A 107 2.33 17.02 5.33
CA ALA A 107 3.46 17.38 4.48
C ALA A 107 4.78 17.43 5.25
N ASP A 108 4.79 18.08 6.44
CA ASP A 108 5.96 18.18 7.31
C ASP A 108 6.47 16.77 7.71
N GLU A 109 5.57 15.81 7.96
CA GLU A 109 5.94 14.43 8.33
C GLU A 109 6.42 13.58 7.14
N MET A 110 6.01 13.96 5.94
CA MET A 110 6.35 13.25 4.70
C MET A 110 7.57 13.84 3.98
N GLU A 111 8.07 15.00 4.40
CA GLU A 111 9.14 15.75 3.72
C GLU A 111 10.35 14.84 3.39
N ASP A 112 10.79 14.04 4.37
CA ASP A 112 11.93 13.14 4.24
C ASP A 112 11.66 11.97 3.26
N ASN A 113 10.41 11.54 3.08
CA ASN A 113 10.07 10.46 2.16
C ASN A 113 10.22 10.87 0.70
N PHE A 114 10.04 12.15 0.38
CA PHE A 114 10.27 12.66 -0.96
C PHE A 114 11.76 12.79 -1.29
N TYR A 115 12.63 12.81 -0.28
CA TYR A 115 14.07 12.80 -0.48
C TYR A 115 14.51 11.45 -1.08
N GLY A 116 14.87 11.47 -2.37
CA GLY A 116 15.32 10.27 -3.09
C GLY A 116 14.27 9.68 -4.04
N TYR A 117 13.06 10.24 -4.08
CA TYR A 117 12.05 9.90 -5.10
C TYR A 117 12.63 10.07 -6.52
N LYS A 118 12.32 9.13 -7.41
CA LYS A 118 12.80 9.14 -8.79
C LYS A 118 11.80 9.85 -9.68
N GLU A 119 12.28 10.78 -10.51
CA GLU A 119 11.45 11.47 -11.49
C GLU A 119 10.86 10.52 -12.55
N GLU A 120 11.60 9.45 -12.87
CA GLU A 120 11.18 8.46 -13.86
C GLU A 120 10.93 7.10 -13.21
N PRO A 121 9.84 6.41 -13.60
CA PRO A 121 9.53 5.08 -13.10
C PRO A 121 10.61 4.05 -13.43
N ILE A 122 10.74 3.07 -12.52
CA ILE A 122 11.61 1.91 -12.71
C ILE A 122 10.73 0.67 -12.85
N TYR A 123 11.02 -0.15 -13.86
CA TYR A 123 10.21 -1.31 -14.22
C TYR A 123 10.90 -2.61 -13.84
N PHE A 124 10.14 -3.54 -13.27
CA PHE A 124 10.64 -4.84 -12.82
C PHE A 124 9.77 -5.99 -13.31
N GLU A 125 10.42 -7.06 -13.73
CA GLU A 125 9.82 -8.37 -13.87
C GLU A 125 10.13 -9.24 -12.64
N VAL A 126 9.22 -10.15 -12.32
CA VAL A 126 9.48 -11.17 -11.29
C VAL A 126 10.43 -12.23 -11.85
N ASP A 127 11.60 -12.36 -11.23
CA ASP A 127 12.61 -13.35 -11.57
C ASP A 127 13.06 -14.14 -10.33
N LYS A 128 12.61 -15.39 -10.25
CA LYS A 128 12.92 -16.30 -9.14
C LYS A 128 14.40 -16.67 -9.06
N SER A 129 15.20 -16.38 -10.09
CA SER A 129 16.64 -16.65 -10.09
C SER A 129 17.46 -15.52 -9.46
N VAL A 130 16.89 -14.31 -9.33
CA VAL A 130 17.57 -13.16 -8.72
C VAL A 130 17.58 -13.27 -7.20
N LYS A 131 18.72 -12.90 -6.60
CA LYS A 131 18.95 -12.94 -5.14
C LYS A 131 19.29 -11.58 -4.52
N SER A 132 19.66 -10.59 -5.33
CA SER A 132 20.22 -9.30 -4.86
C SER A 132 19.15 -8.24 -4.63
N GLU A 133 18.11 -8.22 -5.46
CA GLU A 133 16.95 -7.35 -5.30
C GLU A 133 15.74 -8.22 -5.00
N SER A 134 15.07 -7.95 -3.89
CA SER A 134 13.88 -8.67 -3.48
C SER A 134 12.92 -7.72 -2.78
N ILE A 135 11.68 -7.72 -3.25
CA ILE A 135 10.57 -7.17 -2.48
C ILE A 135 9.96 -8.31 -1.70
N TYR A 136 9.63 -8.06 -0.44
CA TYR A 136 8.93 -9.03 0.37
C TYR A 136 7.43 -8.77 0.21
N MET A 137 6.77 -9.72 -0.43
CA MET A 137 5.33 -9.64 -0.69
C MET A 137 4.56 -10.69 0.09
N GLY A 138 3.43 -10.24 0.64
CA GLY A 138 2.44 -11.08 1.30
C GLY A 138 2.86 -11.50 2.72
N GLY A 139 2.10 -12.44 3.27
CA GLY A 139 2.19 -12.82 4.66
C GLY A 139 1.47 -11.82 5.54
N GLU A 140 0.31 -12.23 6.04
CA GLU A 140 -0.56 -11.39 6.87
C GLU A 140 0.23 -10.82 8.07
N PRO A 141 0.18 -9.50 8.30
CA PRO A 141 0.79 -8.92 9.48
C PRO A 141 0.12 -9.51 10.71
N ILE A 142 0.91 -9.69 11.77
CA ILE A 142 0.36 -10.04 13.07
C ILE A 142 0.16 -8.72 13.79
N TRP A 143 -1.08 -8.22 13.82
CA TRP A 143 -1.46 -7.06 14.63
C TRP A 143 -1.63 -7.48 16.08
N ASP A 144 -0.51 -7.55 16.79
CA ASP A 144 -0.46 -7.82 18.23
C ASP A 144 -0.68 -6.51 18.99
N GLN A 145 -1.95 -6.14 19.26
CA GLN A 145 -2.23 -5.20 20.36
C GLN A 145 -2.30 -5.90 21.72
N THR A 146 -1.93 -7.18 21.80
CA THR A 146 -1.96 -7.95 23.04
C THR A 146 -0.56 -8.18 23.59
N THR A 147 0.00 -7.12 24.18
CA THR A 147 0.94 -7.22 25.31
C THR A 147 0.34 -8.01 26.52
N TYR A 148 -0.82 -8.68 26.38
CA TYR A 148 -1.66 -9.18 27.47
C TYR A 148 -2.35 -10.55 27.25
N GLU A 149 -2.07 -11.32 26.19
CA GLU A 149 -2.67 -12.67 26.07
C GLU A 149 -1.69 -13.80 26.47
N LYS A 150 -2.10 -14.52 27.52
CA LYS A 150 -1.38 -15.63 28.19
C LYS A 150 -1.03 -16.82 27.28
N ASP A 151 -1.64 -16.91 26.10
CA ASP A 151 -1.64 -18.14 25.29
C ASP A 151 -0.74 -18.10 24.05
N ASN A 152 0.00 -17.01 23.80
CA ASN A 152 1.02 -16.92 22.73
C ASN A 152 0.56 -17.29 21.30
N VAL A 153 -0.75 -17.32 21.03
CA VAL A 153 -1.27 -17.57 19.67
C VAL A 153 -1.49 -16.24 18.97
N ARG A 154 -0.39 -15.66 18.50
CA ARG A 154 -0.34 -14.45 17.66
C ARG A 154 -1.32 -14.53 16.47
N LYS A 155 -2.43 -13.79 16.48
CA LYS A 155 -3.42 -13.72 15.38
C LYS A 155 -4.05 -12.33 15.29
N THR A 156 -4.30 -11.86 14.07
CA THR A 156 -5.09 -10.67 13.79
C THR A 156 -6.55 -10.90 14.19
N ASP A 157 -7.12 -10.00 15.00
CA ASP A 157 -8.54 -10.03 15.33
C ASP A 157 -9.37 -9.31 14.27
N TYR A 158 -9.81 -10.08 13.26
CA TYR A 158 -10.69 -9.59 12.19
C TYR A 158 -12.10 -9.20 12.65
N SER A 159 -12.44 -9.37 13.93
CA SER A 159 -13.73 -8.90 14.46
C SER A 159 -13.75 -7.38 14.71
N LEU A 160 -12.58 -6.76 14.81
CA LEU A 160 -12.41 -5.32 14.99
C LEU A 160 -12.97 -4.53 13.80
N ASP A 161 -13.60 -3.39 14.08
CA ASP A 161 -14.23 -2.55 13.05
C ASP A 161 -13.21 -1.94 12.08
N ILE A 162 -11.94 -1.82 12.49
CA ILE A 162 -10.85 -1.35 11.63
C ILE A 162 -10.57 -2.29 10.44
N PHE A 163 -11.06 -3.53 10.46
CA PHE A 163 -10.95 -4.48 9.36
C PHE A 163 -12.24 -4.64 8.57
N LYS A 164 -13.25 -3.80 8.84
CA LYS A 164 -14.52 -3.80 8.13
C LYS A 164 -14.63 -2.59 7.20
N ASP A 165 -15.32 -2.79 6.08
CA ASP A 165 -15.71 -1.73 5.16
C ASP A 165 -16.92 -0.93 5.68
N GLU A 166 -17.38 0.05 4.91
CA GLU A 166 -18.52 0.90 5.27
C GLU A 166 -19.87 0.15 5.40
N ASN A 167 -19.96 -1.07 4.89
CA ASN A 167 -21.13 -1.93 5.03
C ASN A 167 -21.01 -2.89 6.22
N GLY A 168 -19.91 -2.83 6.98
CA GLY A 168 -19.62 -3.74 8.08
C GLY A 168 -19.09 -5.11 7.65
N GLU A 169 -18.68 -5.26 6.38
CA GLU A 169 -18.12 -6.51 5.88
C GLU A 169 -16.60 -6.56 6.07
N VAL A 170 -16.08 -7.70 6.49
CA VAL A 170 -14.64 -7.89 6.72
C VAL A 170 -13.89 -7.79 5.38
N MET A 171 -12.90 -6.91 5.34
CA MET A 171 -12.03 -6.71 4.19
C MET A 171 -11.04 -7.86 4.03
N GLU A 172 -10.72 -8.19 2.79
CA GLU A 172 -9.76 -9.24 2.47
C GLU A 172 -8.34 -8.71 2.55
N TYR A 173 -7.46 -9.41 3.25
CA TYR A 173 -6.02 -9.14 3.16
C TYR A 173 -5.50 -9.42 1.74
N ILE A 174 -4.82 -8.42 1.18
CA ILE A 174 -4.23 -8.45 -0.16
C ILE A 174 -2.76 -8.85 -0.07
N ALA A 175 -1.94 -7.94 0.44
CA ALA A 175 -0.50 -8.10 0.50
C ALA A 175 0.10 -7.15 1.53
N THR A 176 1.26 -7.56 2.03
CA THR A 176 2.19 -6.73 2.77
C THR A 176 3.35 -6.44 1.84
N LEU A 177 3.74 -5.18 1.78
CA LEU A 177 4.96 -4.73 1.14
C LEU A 177 5.98 -4.43 2.23
N TYR A 178 7.15 -5.04 2.11
CA TYR A 178 8.35 -4.64 2.83
C TYR A 178 9.50 -4.50 1.83
N ASP A 179 10.16 -3.35 1.90
CA ASP A 179 11.21 -2.90 1.00
C ASP A 179 12.23 -2.09 1.81
N ASP A 180 13.53 -2.35 1.62
CA ASP A 180 14.58 -1.70 2.42
C ASP A 180 14.75 -0.20 2.09
N GLU A 181 14.20 0.28 0.97
CA GLU A 181 14.15 1.70 0.60
C GLU A 181 12.97 2.44 1.24
N VAL A 182 12.04 1.73 1.90
CA VAL A 182 10.84 2.33 2.51
C VAL A 182 10.80 2.05 4.01
N TYR A 183 10.50 3.07 4.81
CA TYR A 183 10.38 2.90 6.25
C TYR A 183 9.16 2.05 6.65
N GLY A 184 9.42 0.94 7.34
CA GLY A 184 8.39 0.04 7.87
C GLY A 184 7.79 -0.89 6.82
N SER A 185 6.58 -1.38 7.10
CA SER A 185 5.83 -2.21 6.18
C SER A 185 4.44 -1.64 5.94
N TYR A 186 3.92 -1.87 4.73
CA TYR A 186 2.59 -1.42 4.34
C TYR A 186 1.69 -2.63 4.11
N ASN A 187 0.56 -2.67 4.81
CA ASN A 187 -0.36 -3.78 4.78
C ASN A 187 -1.66 -3.36 4.11
N LEU A 188 -2.01 -3.99 3.00
CA LEU A 188 -3.14 -3.63 2.18
C LEU A 188 -4.30 -4.61 2.35
N TYR A 189 -5.48 -4.07 2.60
CA TYR A 189 -6.76 -4.77 2.67
C TYR A 189 -7.71 -4.23 1.62
N TYR A 190 -8.63 -5.05 1.14
CA TYR A 190 -9.55 -4.70 0.06
C TYR A 190 -10.95 -5.25 0.31
N SER A 191 -11.97 -4.42 0.09
CA SER A 191 -13.35 -4.88 -0.04
C SER A 191 -13.71 -4.93 -1.53
N PRO A 192 -13.95 -6.12 -2.12
CA PRO A 192 -14.38 -6.22 -3.51
C PRO A 192 -15.71 -5.54 -3.80
N LYS A 193 -16.62 -5.48 -2.83
CA LYS A 193 -17.97 -4.93 -3.02
C LYS A 193 -17.96 -3.41 -3.09
N THR A 194 -17.24 -2.78 -2.17
CA THR A 194 -17.17 -1.32 -2.11
C THR A 194 -16.00 -0.78 -2.90
N ARG A 195 -15.02 -1.63 -3.24
CA ARG A 195 -13.73 -1.25 -3.80
C ARG A 195 -12.88 -0.39 -2.86
N LEU A 196 -13.18 -0.42 -1.56
CA LEU A 196 -12.38 0.23 -0.53
C LEU A 196 -11.07 -0.53 -0.36
N LEU A 197 -9.98 0.21 -0.30
CA LEU A 197 -8.67 -0.25 0.11
C LEU A 197 -8.33 0.42 1.43
N ARG A 198 -7.82 -0.35 2.37
CA ARG A 198 -7.29 0.17 3.64
C ARG A 198 -5.85 -0.23 3.73
N GLN A 199 -4.97 0.76 3.87
CA GLN A 199 -3.55 0.56 4.00
C GLN A 199 -3.09 0.96 5.39
N PHE A 200 -2.52 0.01 6.11
CA PHE A 200 -1.91 0.26 7.41
C PHE A 200 -0.40 0.38 7.28
N HIS A 201 0.18 1.38 7.93
CA HIS A 201 1.62 1.45 8.16
C HIS A 201 1.95 0.67 9.44
N GLN A 202 3.04 -0.08 9.41
CA GLN A 202 3.58 -0.75 10.58
C GLN A 202 5.07 -0.49 10.66
N SER A 203 5.50 0.25 11.69
CA SER A 203 6.90 0.38 12.06
C SER A 203 7.47 -0.99 12.43
N THR A 204 8.56 -1.37 11.77
CA THR A 204 9.30 -2.62 11.98
C THR A 204 10.57 -2.41 12.78
#